data_AF-A0A496V5Q2-F1
#
_entry.id   AF-A0A496V5Q2-F1
#
_cell.length_a   1.000
_cell.length_b   1.000
_cell.length_c   1.000
_cell.angle_alpha   90.00
_cell.angle_beta   90.00
_cell.angle_gamma   90.00
#
_symmetry.space_group_name_H-M   'P 1'
#
loop_
_entity.id
_entity.type
_entity.pdbx_description
1 polymer ?
#
loop_
_entity_poly.entity_id
_entity_poly.type
_entity_poly.pdbx_seq_one_letter_code
_entity_poly.pdbx_strand_id
1 'polypeptide(L)'
;MVDEDRLWRRWQLAPLVSQEGHLTVVPSMQLLTALAELHSHNSETSAVAAIRQLKTRLNEWAKPFSCDIKEKTIAELCRVHKNCPDLTATLPQKKRVNDKTHVIDLAAADANDRIVYRFAPADKPNSKQRTVIDIERAKDVLTYGINAQNQIVFIGATHEDNKDRHPIPIRVLTGVDGVYLVANATDTLLRFGRLQPHQDKIIAFVVVLMTLIFTVFNTIFAHILSFGFLFIPLFIWTFYQLHQGIVIDIALYSLAIQIIQILVKVVTQLLKFWTNNRVLKNKAVSL
;
A
#
# COMPACT_ATOMS: atom_id res chain seq x y z
N MET A 1 22.20 3.43 1.35
CA MET A 1 20.82 3.98 1.39
C MET A 1 20.04 3.28 0.30
N VAL A 2 19.20 2.32 0.70
CA VAL A 2 18.25 1.69 -0.21
C VAL A 2 17.21 2.75 -0.51
N ASP A 3 17.09 3.09 -1.79
CA ASP A 3 16.18 4.09 -2.34
C ASP A 3 14.78 3.92 -1.73
N GLU A 4 14.35 4.86 -0.87
CA GLU A 4 13.01 4.83 -0.28
C GLU A 4 11.94 4.82 -1.40
N ASP A 5 12.26 5.34 -2.59
CA ASP A 5 11.42 5.26 -3.80
C ASP A 5 11.16 3.81 -4.28
N ARG A 6 11.96 2.81 -3.90
CA ARG A 6 11.67 1.40 -4.25
C ARG A 6 10.50 0.81 -3.45
N LEU A 7 10.33 1.23 -2.19
CA LEU A 7 9.20 0.82 -1.34
C LEU A 7 7.98 1.73 -1.56
N TRP A 8 8.24 3.00 -1.90
CA TRP A 8 7.26 4.07 -2.05
C TRP A 8 7.15 4.54 -3.50
N ARG A 9 7.19 3.63 -4.49
CA ARG A 9 6.93 3.99 -5.89
C ARG A 9 5.69 4.87 -5.90
N ARG A 10 5.82 6.14 -6.28
CA ARG A 10 4.69 7.06 -6.33
C ARG A 10 3.79 6.56 -7.44
N TRP A 11 2.79 5.78 -7.09
CA TRP A 11 1.79 5.24 -8.00
C TRP A 11 0.87 6.38 -8.42
N GLN A 12 1.35 7.21 -9.34
CA GLN A 12 0.52 8.23 -9.94
C GLN A 12 -0.47 7.53 -10.86
N LEU A 13 -1.77 7.64 -10.54
CA LEU A 13 -2.84 7.13 -11.39
C LEU A 13 -3.01 7.95 -12.68
N ALA A 14 -2.45 9.16 -12.70
CA ALA A 14 -2.51 10.11 -13.80
C ALA A 14 -1.25 10.99 -13.85
N PRO A 15 -0.07 10.44 -14.19
CA PRO A 15 1.13 11.23 -14.39
C PRO A 15 0.98 12.27 -15.51
N LEU A 16 1.71 13.37 -15.36
CA LEU A 16 1.91 14.36 -16.41
C LEU A 16 3.13 13.97 -17.24
N VAL A 17 2.99 14.03 -18.56
CA VAL A 17 4.06 13.81 -19.52
C VAL A 17 4.11 14.97 -20.51
N SER A 18 5.32 15.26 -20.99
CA SER A 18 5.55 16.20 -22.07
C SER A 18 5.31 15.52 -23.41
N GLN A 19 4.35 16.01 -24.20
CA GLN A 19 4.10 15.55 -25.57
C GLN A 19 3.84 16.76 -26.47
N GLU A 20 4.51 16.81 -27.62
CA GLU A 20 4.28 17.86 -28.63
C GLU A 20 4.40 19.31 -28.08
N GLY A 21 5.28 19.53 -27.10
CA GLY A 21 5.53 20.84 -26.51
C GLY A 21 4.50 21.30 -25.48
N HIS A 22 3.53 20.47 -25.12
CA HIS A 22 2.59 20.73 -24.03
C HIS A 22 2.51 19.54 -23.05
N LEU A 23 1.92 19.80 -21.88
CA LEU A 23 1.62 18.72 -20.94
C LEU A 23 0.40 17.92 -21.39
N THR A 24 0.50 16.62 -21.14
CA THR A 24 -0.55 15.62 -21.37
C THR A 24 -0.66 14.75 -20.14
N VAL A 25 -1.87 14.39 -19.74
CA VAL A 25 -2.12 13.47 -18.64
C VAL A 25 -2.28 12.07 -19.21
N VAL A 26 -1.48 11.13 -18.71
CA VAL A 26 -1.54 9.73 -19.13
C VAL A 26 -2.11 8.89 -18.00
N PRO A 27 -3.38 8.46 -18.07
CA PRO A 27 -3.93 7.55 -17.08
C PRO A 27 -3.12 6.26 -16.99
N SER A 28 -2.89 5.78 -15.78
CA SER A 28 -2.17 4.55 -15.53
C SER A 28 -2.97 3.33 -16.01
N MET A 29 -2.27 2.25 -16.34
CA MET A 29 -2.91 1.00 -16.77
C MET A 29 -3.88 0.46 -15.72
N GLN A 30 -3.57 0.63 -14.43
CA GLN A 30 -4.39 0.14 -13.33
C GLN A 30 -5.75 0.86 -13.29
N LEU A 31 -5.74 2.18 -13.48
CA LEU A 31 -6.96 3.00 -13.56
C LEU A 31 -7.78 2.64 -14.80
N LEU A 32 -7.13 2.51 -15.95
CA LEU A 32 -7.79 2.14 -17.21
C LEU A 32 -8.44 0.77 -17.12
N THR A 33 -7.77 -0.22 -16.56
CA THR A 33 -8.32 -1.58 -16.38
C THR A 33 -9.48 -1.57 -15.40
N ALA A 34 -9.39 -0.84 -14.28
CA ALA A 34 -10.49 -0.73 -13.32
C ALA A 34 -11.74 -0.11 -13.98
N LEU A 35 -11.58 0.98 -14.74
CA LEU A 35 -12.67 1.60 -15.48
C LEU A 35 -13.26 0.66 -16.54
N ALA A 36 -12.40 -0.03 -17.30
CA ALA A 36 -12.85 -0.97 -18.31
C ALA A 36 -13.71 -2.09 -17.71
N GLU A 37 -13.26 -2.65 -16.59
CA GLU A 37 -13.93 -3.75 -15.91
C GLU A 37 -15.27 -3.33 -15.28
N LEU A 38 -15.39 -2.09 -14.80
CA LEU A 38 -16.63 -1.60 -14.22
C LEU A 38 -17.68 -1.24 -15.28
N HIS A 39 -17.24 -0.78 -16.45
CA HIS A 39 -18.10 -0.40 -17.56
C HIS A 39 -18.32 -1.51 -18.60
N SER A 40 -17.67 -2.67 -18.46
CA SER A 40 -17.81 -3.80 -19.41
C SER A 40 -19.20 -4.44 -19.42
N HIS A 41 -19.95 -4.28 -18.32
CA HIS A 41 -21.30 -4.86 -18.17
C HIS A 41 -22.41 -3.80 -18.06
N ASN A 42 -22.08 -2.52 -18.19
CA ASN A 42 -23.08 -1.46 -18.10
C ASN A 42 -23.65 -1.16 -19.50
N SER A 43 -24.98 -1.21 -19.63
CA SER A 43 -25.69 -0.94 -20.88
C SER A 43 -25.70 0.55 -21.27
N GLU A 44 -25.50 1.45 -20.30
CA GLU A 44 -25.63 2.90 -20.52
C GLU A 44 -24.34 3.57 -21.04
N THR A 45 -23.16 3.04 -20.69
CA THR A 45 -21.89 3.64 -21.09
C THR A 45 -20.85 2.57 -21.33
N SER A 46 -20.40 2.43 -22.57
CA SER A 46 -19.32 1.52 -22.90
C SER A 46 -18.02 1.95 -22.21
N ALA A 47 -17.22 0.97 -21.78
CA ALA A 47 -15.89 1.19 -21.21
C ALA A 47 -15.03 2.15 -22.05
N VAL A 48 -15.09 2.02 -23.37
CA VAL A 48 -14.35 2.86 -24.32
C VAL A 48 -14.79 4.32 -24.23
N ALA A 49 -16.10 4.58 -24.13
CA ALA A 49 -16.62 5.93 -24.01
C ALA A 49 -16.21 6.58 -22.70
N ALA A 50 -16.33 5.87 -21.57
CA ALA A 50 -15.92 6.37 -20.25
C ALA A 50 -14.42 6.70 -20.20
N ILE A 51 -13.57 5.81 -20.71
CA ILE A 51 -12.11 6.04 -20.79
C ILE A 51 -11.78 7.22 -21.69
N ARG A 52 -12.43 7.33 -22.86
CA ARG A 52 -12.21 8.44 -23.79
C ARG A 52 -12.60 9.77 -23.15
N GLN A 53 -13.78 9.84 -22.51
CA GLN A 53 -14.25 11.04 -21.83
C GLN A 53 -13.27 11.49 -20.73
N LEU A 54 -12.79 10.55 -19.90
CA LEU A 54 -11.80 10.83 -18.87
C LEU A 54 -10.51 11.41 -19.48
N LYS A 55 -9.96 10.76 -20.51
CA LYS A 55 -8.74 11.21 -21.19
C LYS A 55 -8.90 12.59 -21.82
N THR A 56 -9.99 12.81 -22.54
CA THR A 56 -10.29 14.10 -23.19
C THR A 56 -10.35 15.21 -22.15
N ARG A 57 -11.12 15.02 -21.07
CA ARG A 57 -11.26 16.03 -20.00
C ARG A 57 -9.91 16.38 -19.36
N LEU A 58 -9.09 15.37 -19.04
CA LEU A 58 -7.78 15.59 -18.41
C LEU A 58 -6.80 16.30 -19.36
N ASN A 59 -6.79 15.92 -20.63
CA ASN A 59 -5.88 16.50 -21.62
C ASN A 59 -6.31 17.89 -22.09
N GLU A 60 -7.61 18.17 -22.19
CA GLU A 60 -8.11 19.53 -22.46
C GLU A 60 -7.68 20.51 -21.38
N TRP A 61 -7.69 20.08 -20.12
CA TRP A 61 -7.15 20.87 -19.02
C TRP A 61 -5.63 21.01 -19.07
N ALA A 62 -4.89 19.96 -19.43
CA ALA A 62 -3.43 19.97 -19.41
C ALA A 62 -2.79 20.72 -20.60
N LYS A 63 -3.49 20.78 -21.74
CA LYS A 63 -3.01 21.35 -23.00
C LYS A 63 -2.45 22.78 -22.92
N PRO A 64 -2.98 23.70 -22.10
CA PRO A 64 -2.44 25.06 -22.00
C PRO A 64 -1.08 25.15 -21.30
N PHE A 65 -0.65 24.11 -20.58
CA PHE A 65 0.60 24.12 -19.84
C PHE A 65 1.78 23.69 -20.72
N SER A 66 2.85 24.49 -20.72
CA SER A 66 4.12 24.14 -21.36
C SER A 66 4.83 23.02 -20.61
N CYS A 67 5.72 22.31 -21.30
CA CYS A 67 6.59 21.29 -20.70
C CYS A 67 7.66 21.87 -19.75
N ASP A 68 7.94 23.19 -19.86
CA ASP A 68 9.00 23.86 -19.09
C ASP A 68 8.54 24.34 -17.71
N ILE A 69 7.33 23.97 -17.27
CA ILE A 69 6.84 24.34 -15.94
C ILE A 69 7.61 23.62 -14.84
N LYS A 70 7.69 24.25 -13.65
CA LYS A 70 8.43 23.70 -12.51
C LYS A 70 7.64 22.62 -11.78
N GLU A 71 6.32 22.70 -11.84
CA GLU A 71 5.37 21.79 -11.21
C GLU A 71 5.37 20.46 -11.97
N LYS A 72 5.65 19.36 -11.26
CA LYS A 72 5.80 18.03 -11.87
C LYS A 72 4.59 17.13 -11.64
N THR A 73 3.63 17.59 -10.85
CA THR A 73 2.45 16.81 -10.48
C THR A 73 1.16 17.60 -10.68
N ILE A 74 0.05 16.88 -10.87
CA ILE A 74 -1.27 17.47 -11.00
C ILE A 74 -1.62 18.29 -9.74
N ALA A 75 -1.31 17.79 -8.54
CA ALA A 75 -1.57 18.47 -7.28
C ALA A 75 -0.85 19.83 -7.18
N GLU A 76 0.44 19.87 -7.56
CA GLU A 76 1.24 21.09 -7.57
C GLU A 76 0.66 22.12 -8.55
N LEU A 77 0.33 21.68 -9.77
CA LEU A 77 -0.32 22.51 -10.77
C LEU A 77 -1.65 23.09 -10.27
N CYS A 78 -2.49 22.27 -9.63
CA CYS A 78 -3.76 22.71 -9.06
C CYS A 78 -3.59 23.79 -8.00
N ARG A 79 -2.59 23.61 -7.12
CA ARG A 79 -2.31 24.54 -6.03
C ARG A 79 -1.88 25.90 -6.57
N VAL A 80 -1.11 25.93 -7.64
CA VAL A 80 -0.55 27.15 -8.24
C VAL A 80 -1.58 27.85 -9.13
N HIS A 81 -2.26 27.12 -10.01
CA HIS A 81 -3.10 27.71 -11.06
C HIS A 81 -4.58 27.89 -10.68
N LYS A 82 -5.03 27.41 -9.51
CA LYS A 82 -6.38 27.55 -8.91
C LYS A 82 -7.59 27.08 -9.75
N ASN A 83 -7.44 26.91 -11.06
CA ASN A 83 -8.43 26.39 -12.00
C ASN A 83 -8.15 24.91 -12.24
N CYS A 84 -8.39 24.07 -11.23
CA CYS A 84 -8.34 22.63 -11.43
C CYS A 84 -9.71 22.07 -11.81
N PRO A 85 -9.76 21.18 -12.82
CA PRO A 85 -10.99 20.55 -13.22
C PRO A 85 -11.41 19.59 -12.11
N ASP A 86 -12.59 19.00 -12.27
CA ASP A 86 -12.92 17.81 -11.49
C ASP A 86 -11.92 16.69 -11.86
N LEU A 87 -10.90 16.52 -11.03
CA LEU A 87 -9.85 15.53 -11.18
C LEU A 87 -10.26 14.21 -10.54
N THR A 88 -11.56 13.92 -10.56
CA THR A 88 -12.06 12.68 -9.99
C THR A 88 -12.42 11.65 -11.04
N ALA A 89 -12.16 10.39 -10.73
CA ALA A 89 -12.65 9.28 -11.54
C ALA A 89 -13.69 8.51 -10.72
N THR A 90 -14.93 8.47 -11.21
CA THR A 90 -16.01 7.74 -10.56
C THR A 90 -15.95 6.27 -10.96
N LEU A 91 -15.82 5.40 -9.97
CA LEU A 91 -15.92 3.97 -10.08
C LEU A 91 -17.33 3.56 -9.64
N PRO A 92 -18.20 3.14 -10.58
CA PRO A 92 -19.57 2.76 -10.24
C PRO A 92 -19.60 1.48 -9.41
N GLN A 93 -20.76 1.21 -8.80
CA GLN A 93 -21.00 -0.03 -8.08
C GLN A 93 -20.98 -1.23 -9.03
N LYS A 94 -20.29 -2.30 -8.63
CA LYS A 94 -20.25 -3.59 -9.31
C LYS A 94 -20.48 -4.68 -8.28
N LYS A 95 -21.59 -5.39 -8.46
CA LYS A 95 -22.01 -6.50 -7.59
C LYS A 95 -20.85 -7.50 -7.43
N ARG A 96 -20.57 -7.90 -6.17
CA ARG A 96 -19.46 -8.79 -5.76
C ARG A 96 -18.06 -8.16 -5.77
N VAL A 97 -17.92 -6.91 -6.19
CA VAL A 97 -16.65 -6.19 -6.25
C VAL A 97 -16.63 -5.03 -5.26
N ASN A 98 -17.62 -4.12 -5.34
CA ASN A 98 -17.83 -3.01 -4.41
C ASN A 98 -19.33 -2.74 -4.20
N ASP A 99 -19.69 -2.33 -2.99
CA ASP A 99 -21.05 -1.99 -2.57
C ASP A 99 -21.35 -0.49 -2.63
N LYS A 100 -20.36 0.35 -2.95
CA LYS A 100 -20.46 1.81 -2.94
C LYS A 100 -19.87 2.39 -4.23
N THR A 101 -20.47 3.49 -4.69
CA THR A 101 -19.84 4.33 -5.71
C THR A 101 -18.62 4.99 -5.10
N HIS A 102 -17.47 4.81 -5.71
CA HIS A 102 -16.25 5.44 -5.26
C HIS A 102 -15.86 6.54 -6.21
N VAL A 103 -15.42 7.66 -5.65
CA VAL A 103 -14.87 8.78 -6.40
C VAL A 103 -13.38 8.75 -6.09
N ILE A 104 -12.50 8.55 -7.07
CA ILE A 104 -11.03 8.67 -6.93
C ILE A 104 -10.66 10.14 -7.00
N ASP A 105 -9.64 10.59 -6.27
CA ASP A 105 -9.01 11.91 -6.52
C ASP A 105 -7.68 11.66 -7.22
N LEU A 106 -7.52 12.16 -8.45
CA LEU A 106 -6.29 11.99 -9.25
C LEU A 106 -5.22 13.04 -8.91
N ALA A 107 -5.59 14.10 -8.19
CA ALA A 107 -4.67 15.14 -7.73
C ALA A 107 -4.01 14.77 -6.40
N ALA A 108 -4.77 14.14 -5.51
CA ALA A 108 -4.30 13.74 -4.19
C ALA A 108 -3.61 12.37 -4.24
N ALA A 109 -2.35 12.34 -4.68
CA ALA A 109 -1.49 11.18 -4.44
C ALA A 109 -0.88 11.32 -3.02
N ASP A 110 -1.46 10.63 -2.04
CA ASP A 110 -0.96 10.60 -0.66
C ASP A 110 -0.35 9.24 -0.33
N ALA A 111 0.50 9.19 0.70
CA ALA A 111 1.01 7.97 1.33
C ALA A 111 -0.10 6.98 1.72
N ASN A 112 -1.35 7.44 1.79
CA ASN A 112 -2.54 6.65 2.02
C ASN A 112 -2.98 5.81 0.81
N ASP A 113 -2.42 6.05 -0.38
CA ASP A 113 -2.68 5.31 -1.62
C ASP A 113 -1.87 4.00 -1.74
N ARG A 114 -1.73 3.25 -0.63
CA ARG A 114 -0.99 1.97 -0.62
C ARG A 114 -1.77 0.82 -1.25
N ILE A 115 -1.15 0.13 -2.20
CA ILE A 115 -1.72 -1.09 -2.79
C ILE A 115 -1.92 -2.17 -1.72
N VAL A 116 -3.12 -2.76 -1.68
CA VAL A 116 -3.38 -3.95 -0.88
C VAL A 116 -2.85 -5.15 -1.66
N TYR A 117 -1.86 -5.84 -1.10
CA TYR A 117 -1.23 -6.99 -1.73
C TYR A 117 -1.96 -8.28 -1.36
N ARG A 118 -2.83 -8.73 -2.25
CA ARG A 118 -3.58 -9.99 -2.12
C ARG A 118 -3.03 -11.10 -3.02
N PHE A 119 -2.60 -10.76 -4.23
CA PHE A 119 -2.11 -11.71 -5.21
C PHE A 119 -0.59 -11.83 -5.11
N ALA A 120 -0.11 -13.04 -4.92
CA ALA A 120 1.30 -13.40 -4.98
C ALA A 120 1.43 -14.80 -5.61
N PRO A 121 2.56 -15.11 -6.27
CA PRO A 121 2.83 -16.47 -6.73
C PRO A 121 2.90 -17.43 -5.54
N ALA A 122 2.66 -18.72 -5.76
CA ALA A 122 2.83 -19.74 -4.73
C ALA A 122 4.32 -19.96 -4.43
N ASP A 123 4.67 -20.20 -3.16
CA ASP A 123 6.07 -20.49 -2.77
C ASP A 123 6.60 -21.77 -3.40
N LYS A 124 5.70 -22.75 -3.57
CA LYS A 124 5.97 -24.03 -4.22
C LYS A 124 4.88 -24.24 -5.25
N PRO A 125 5.08 -23.83 -6.51
CA PRO A 125 4.07 -23.98 -7.54
C PRO A 125 3.78 -25.48 -7.72
N ASN A 126 2.60 -25.90 -7.31
CA ASN A 126 2.09 -27.24 -7.56
C ASN A 126 1.14 -27.13 -8.76
N SER A 127 1.32 -27.99 -9.76
CA SER A 127 0.46 -28.05 -10.95
C SER A 127 -1.02 -28.30 -10.62
N LYS A 128 -1.33 -28.80 -9.42
CA LYS A 128 -2.70 -29.02 -8.93
C LYS A 128 -3.27 -27.84 -8.13
N GLN A 129 -2.47 -26.84 -7.79
CA GLN A 129 -2.92 -25.70 -7.00
C GLN A 129 -3.46 -24.62 -7.93
N ARG A 130 -4.76 -24.30 -7.81
CA ARG A 130 -5.35 -23.17 -8.53
C ARG A 130 -4.72 -21.87 -8.07
N THR A 131 -3.93 -21.24 -8.93
CA THR A 131 -3.49 -19.86 -8.75
C THR A 131 -4.65 -18.93 -9.11
N VAL A 132 -4.72 -17.78 -8.43
CA VAL A 132 -5.74 -16.76 -8.73
C VAL A 132 -5.43 -16.02 -10.03
N ILE A 133 -4.14 -15.97 -10.40
CA ILE A 133 -3.64 -15.43 -11.65
C ILE A 133 -3.00 -16.60 -12.40
N ASP A 134 -3.49 -16.84 -13.61
CA ASP A 134 -2.88 -17.77 -14.54
C ASP A 134 -1.87 -17.02 -15.41
N ILE A 135 -0.68 -17.59 -15.59
CA ILE A 135 0.40 -16.97 -16.34
C ILE A 135 0.70 -17.84 -17.53
N GLU A 136 0.32 -17.34 -18.71
CA GLU A 136 0.52 -18.03 -19.97
C GLU A 136 1.60 -17.34 -20.79
N ARG A 137 2.47 -18.12 -21.44
CA ARG A 137 3.48 -17.57 -22.34
C ARG A 137 2.79 -17.10 -23.62
N ALA A 138 3.20 -15.94 -24.13
CA ALA A 138 2.61 -15.38 -25.36
C ALA A 138 2.67 -16.37 -26.54
N LYS A 139 3.77 -17.13 -26.67
CA LYS A 139 3.90 -18.17 -27.70
C LYS A 139 2.86 -19.29 -27.56
N ASP A 140 2.57 -19.72 -26.34
CA ASP A 140 1.62 -20.80 -26.08
C ASP A 140 0.19 -20.31 -26.33
N VAL A 141 -0.13 -19.07 -25.94
CA VAL A 141 -1.39 -18.41 -26.30
C VAL A 141 -1.57 -18.31 -27.81
N LEU A 142 -0.52 -17.95 -28.56
CA LEU A 142 -0.58 -17.86 -30.03
C LEU A 142 -0.72 -19.23 -30.70
N THR A 143 -0.18 -20.29 -30.09
CA THR A 143 -0.15 -21.64 -30.69
C THR A 143 -1.42 -22.43 -30.35
N TYR A 144 -1.87 -22.36 -29.11
CA TYR A 144 -2.97 -23.19 -28.58
C TYR A 144 -4.25 -22.40 -28.32
N GLY A 145 -4.18 -21.07 -28.34
CA GLY A 145 -5.26 -20.20 -27.89
C GLY A 145 -5.39 -20.17 -26.37
N ILE A 146 -6.16 -19.21 -25.87
CA ILE A 146 -6.56 -19.13 -24.45
C ILE A 146 -8.03 -18.77 -24.37
N ASN A 147 -8.76 -19.35 -23.42
CA ASN A 147 -10.11 -18.90 -23.10
C ASN A 147 -10.04 -17.70 -22.14
N ALA A 148 -9.97 -16.50 -22.72
CA ALA A 148 -9.96 -15.23 -21.98
C ALA A 148 -11.38 -14.70 -21.65
N GLN A 149 -12.44 -15.46 -21.91
CA GLN A 149 -13.80 -14.95 -21.79
C GLN A 149 -14.16 -14.70 -20.32
N ASN A 150 -14.68 -13.48 -20.04
CA ASN A 150 -14.97 -12.99 -18.69
C ASN A 150 -13.75 -12.92 -17.75
N GLN A 151 -12.55 -12.76 -18.30
CA GLN A 151 -11.32 -12.60 -17.53
C GLN A 151 -10.65 -11.26 -17.84
N ILE A 152 -9.98 -10.69 -16.85
CA ILE A 152 -9.07 -9.55 -17.05
C ILE A 152 -7.74 -10.13 -17.50
N VAL A 153 -7.38 -9.92 -18.76
CA VAL A 153 -6.09 -10.35 -19.31
C VAL A 153 -5.09 -9.23 -19.21
N PHE A 154 -4.00 -9.48 -18.47
CA PHE A 154 -2.86 -8.58 -18.42
C PHE A 154 -1.80 -9.08 -19.39
N ILE A 155 -1.52 -8.30 -20.43
CA ILE A 155 -0.43 -8.58 -21.36
C ILE A 155 0.78 -7.78 -20.87
N GLY A 156 1.75 -8.50 -20.30
CA GLY A 156 3.03 -7.94 -19.89
C GLY A 156 4.18 -8.55 -20.69
N ALA A 157 5.32 -7.85 -20.75
CA ALA A 157 6.56 -8.49 -21.15
C ALA A 157 6.84 -9.65 -20.17
N THR A 158 7.09 -10.85 -20.70
CA THR A 158 7.35 -12.01 -19.85
C THR A 158 8.68 -11.82 -19.11
N HIS A 159 8.76 -12.33 -17.87
CA HIS A 159 9.97 -12.26 -17.02
C HIS A 159 11.24 -12.77 -17.74
N GLU A 160 11.08 -13.71 -18.67
CA GLU A 160 12.16 -14.27 -19.48
C GLU A 160 12.88 -13.18 -20.32
N ASP A 161 12.17 -12.13 -20.74
CA ASP A 161 12.71 -11.06 -21.59
C ASP A 161 13.28 -9.86 -20.80
N ASN A 162 12.74 -9.54 -19.61
CA ASN A 162 13.08 -8.29 -18.91
C ASN A 162 13.69 -8.47 -17.50
N LYS A 163 13.62 -9.68 -16.91
CA LYS A 163 14.07 -10.01 -15.54
C LYS A 163 13.63 -9.03 -14.43
N ASP A 164 12.63 -8.20 -14.69
CA ASP A 164 12.19 -7.14 -13.78
C ASP A 164 11.37 -7.75 -12.65
N ARG A 165 11.92 -7.72 -11.43
CA ARG A 165 11.27 -8.21 -10.21
C ARG A 165 11.08 -7.07 -9.24
N HIS A 166 9.92 -7.05 -8.62
CA HIS A 166 9.55 -6.00 -7.69
C HIS A 166 9.30 -6.54 -6.30
N PRO A 167 9.89 -5.94 -5.26
CA PRO A 167 9.59 -6.32 -3.89
C PRO A 167 8.14 -5.98 -3.56
N ILE A 168 7.44 -6.90 -2.90
CA ILE A 168 6.15 -6.64 -2.25
C ILE A 168 6.27 -6.97 -0.77
N PRO A 169 5.44 -6.40 0.13
CA PRO A 169 5.56 -6.61 1.57
C PRO A 169 5.62 -8.08 2.00
N ILE A 170 4.89 -8.96 1.30
CA ILE A 170 4.84 -10.40 1.58
C ILE A 170 6.08 -11.15 1.01
N ARG A 171 6.78 -10.57 0.02
CA ARG A 171 7.92 -11.18 -0.71
C ARG A 171 9.02 -10.14 -1.00
N VAL A 172 9.61 -9.60 0.06
CA VAL A 172 10.63 -8.55 -0.07
C VAL A 172 11.92 -9.05 -0.75
N LEU A 173 12.33 -10.29 -0.46
CA LEU A 173 13.61 -10.85 -0.93
C LEU A 173 13.54 -11.50 -2.31
N THR A 174 12.42 -12.14 -2.65
CA THR A 174 12.28 -12.88 -3.90
C THR A 174 11.70 -12.03 -5.03
N GLY A 175 10.95 -10.98 -4.68
CA GLY A 175 10.21 -10.14 -5.60
C GLY A 175 9.08 -10.90 -6.31
N VAL A 176 8.25 -10.16 -7.02
CA VAL A 176 7.20 -10.66 -7.90
C VAL A 176 7.29 -9.98 -9.25
N ASP A 177 6.74 -10.63 -10.27
CA ASP A 177 6.67 -10.05 -11.62
C ASP A 177 5.73 -8.84 -11.64
N GLY A 178 5.99 -7.91 -12.57
CA GLY A 178 5.19 -6.68 -12.76
C GLY A 178 3.68 -6.92 -12.87
N VAL A 179 3.26 -8.05 -13.45
CA VAL A 179 1.85 -8.42 -13.57
C VAL A 179 1.14 -8.52 -12.23
N TYR A 180 1.82 -9.00 -11.18
CA TYR A 180 1.24 -9.06 -9.83
C TYR A 180 1.03 -7.68 -9.23
N LEU A 181 1.91 -6.73 -9.53
CA LEU A 181 1.72 -5.35 -9.07
C LEU A 181 0.49 -4.73 -9.73
N VAL A 182 0.35 -4.88 -11.04
CA VAL A 182 -0.80 -4.36 -11.79
C VAL A 182 -2.09 -5.01 -11.30
N ALA A 183 -2.12 -6.33 -11.12
CA ALA A 183 -3.29 -7.05 -10.65
C ALA A 183 -3.72 -6.62 -9.23
N ASN A 184 -2.77 -6.48 -8.30
CA ASN A 184 -3.07 -6.01 -6.95
C ASN A 184 -3.60 -4.58 -6.93
N ALA A 185 -2.99 -3.69 -7.71
CA ALA A 185 -3.44 -2.31 -7.81
C ALA A 185 -4.84 -2.21 -8.45
N THR A 186 -5.13 -3.02 -9.48
CA THR A 186 -6.46 -3.08 -10.09
C THR A 186 -7.50 -3.62 -9.10
N ASP A 187 -7.25 -4.71 -8.38
CA ASP A 187 -8.20 -5.23 -7.36
C ASP A 187 -8.41 -4.22 -6.22
N THR A 188 -7.34 -3.53 -5.81
CA THR A 188 -7.41 -2.46 -4.81
C THR A 188 -8.32 -1.32 -5.27
N LEU A 189 -8.12 -0.81 -6.50
CA LEU A 189 -8.96 0.24 -7.08
C LEU A 189 -10.40 -0.24 -7.23
N LEU A 190 -10.62 -1.48 -7.66
CA LEU A 190 -11.97 -2.03 -7.84
C LEU A 190 -12.74 -2.16 -6.52
N ARG A 191 -12.07 -2.56 -5.42
CA ARG A 191 -12.71 -2.80 -4.12
C ARG A 191 -12.99 -1.54 -3.32
N PHE A 192 -12.03 -0.62 -3.31
CA PHE A 192 -12.04 0.50 -2.37
C PHE A 192 -12.27 1.83 -3.07
N GLY A 193 -11.97 1.86 -4.38
CA GLY A 193 -12.02 3.01 -5.25
C GLY A 193 -11.10 4.15 -4.88
N ARG A 194 -11.18 4.69 -3.67
CA ARG A 194 -10.02 5.32 -3.03
C ARG A 194 -9.41 4.32 -2.08
N LEU A 195 -8.10 4.33 -1.96
CA LEU A 195 -7.45 3.72 -0.82
C LEU A 195 -7.77 4.56 0.40
N GLN A 196 -8.96 4.39 0.95
CA GLN A 196 -9.20 4.83 2.30
C GLN A 196 -8.23 4.02 3.15
N PRO A 197 -7.29 4.67 3.85
CA PRO A 197 -6.55 3.95 4.89
C PRO A 197 -7.63 3.33 5.76
N HIS A 198 -7.43 2.07 6.18
CA HIS A 198 -8.31 1.48 7.16
C HIS A 198 -8.39 2.51 8.29
N GLN A 199 -9.54 3.18 8.43
CA GLN A 199 -9.75 4.16 9.48
C GLN A 199 -9.86 3.32 10.73
N ASP A 200 -8.70 2.91 11.21
CA ASP A 200 -8.53 2.18 12.44
C ASP A 200 -8.80 3.21 13.53
N LYS A 201 -10.09 3.44 13.76
CA LYS A 201 -10.63 3.90 15.04
C LYS A 201 -10.00 3.09 16.18
N ILE A 202 -9.57 1.86 15.87
CA ILE A 202 -8.71 1.00 16.68
C ILE A 202 -7.42 1.72 17.10
N ILE A 203 -6.66 2.40 16.23
CA ILE A 203 -5.42 3.10 16.61
C ILE A 203 -5.74 4.24 17.59
N ALA A 204 -6.72 5.09 17.27
CA ALA A 204 -7.15 6.15 18.19
C ALA A 204 -7.63 5.59 19.54
N PHE A 205 -8.42 4.50 19.50
CA PHE A 205 -8.87 3.77 20.69
C PHE A 205 -7.70 3.20 21.50
N VAL A 206 -6.70 2.61 20.83
CA VAL A 206 -5.48 2.06 21.44
C VAL A 206 -4.66 3.16 22.11
N VAL A 207 -4.52 4.33 21.48
CA VAL A 207 -3.80 5.48 22.07
C VAL A 207 -4.54 6.01 23.30
N VAL A 208 -5.87 6.15 23.23
CA VAL A 208 -6.68 6.57 24.39
C VAL A 208 -6.59 5.54 25.52
N LEU A 209 -6.72 4.25 25.21
CA LEU A 209 -6.60 3.16 26.18
C LEU A 209 -5.21 3.11 26.82
N MET A 210 -4.14 3.37 26.05
CA MET A 210 -2.79 3.51 26.58
C MET A 210 -2.66 4.66 27.54
N THR A 211 -3.17 5.82 27.14
CA THR A 211 -3.11 7.00 27.99
C THR A 211 -3.83 6.74 29.31
N LEU A 212 -4.98 6.06 29.28
CA LEU A 212 -5.73 5.67 30.47
C LEU A 212 -4.94 4.70 31.38
N ILE A 213 -4.36 3.63 30.81
CA ILE A 213 -3.60 2.63 31.56
C ILE A 213 -2.39 3.26 32.27
N PHE A 214 -1.65 4.12 31.58
CA PHE A 214 -0.48 4.79 32.17
C PHE A 214 -0.85 5.90 33.15
N THR A 215 -2.05 6.46 33.08
CA THR A 215 -2.52 7.49 34.02
C THR A 215 -2.97 6.88 35.35
N VAL A 216 -3.61 5.70 35.31
CA VAL A 216 -4.25 5.10 36.50
C VAL A 216 -3.32 4.13 37.24
N PHE A 217 -2.46 3.40 36.53
CA PHE A 217 -1.65 2.33 37.13
C PHE A 217 -0.19 2.75 37.36
N ASN A 218 0.45 2.15 38.37
CA ASN A 218 1.89 2.26 38.55
C ASN A 218 2.63 1.74 37.30
N THR A 219 3.68 2.44 36.87
CA THR A 219 4.55 2.16 35.72
C THR A 219 4.81 0.66 35.46
N ILE A 220 5.11 -0.13 36.50
CA ILE A 220 5.40 -1.57 36.34
C ILE A 220 4.13 -2.33 35.92
N PHE A 221 3.01 -2.06 36.59
CA PHE A 221 1.73 -2.69 36.32
C PHE A 221 1.16 -2.23 34.97
N ALA A 222 1.30 -0.95 34.65
CA ALA A 222 0.91 -0.37 33.37
C ALA A 222 1.63 -1.03 32.18
N HIS A 223 2.92 -1.36 32.31
CA HIS A 223 3.66 -2.09 31.28
C HIS A 223 3.15 -3.53 31.09
N ILE A 224 2.91 -4.26 32.19
CA ILE A 224 2.39 -5.63 32.12
C ILE A 224 1.01 -5.64 31.44
N LEU A 225 0.15 -4.69 31.82
CA LEU A 225 -1.21 -4.56 31.30
C LEU A 225 -1.21 -4.10 29.83
N SER A 226 -0.33 -3.16 29.47
CA SER A 226 -0.12 -2.72 28.08
C SER A 226 0.34 -3.87 27.19
N PHE A 227 1.31 -4.66 27.64
CA PHE A 227 1.78 -5.81 26.89
C PHE A 227 0.68 -6.87 26.74
N GLY A 228 -0.03 -7.20 27.81
CA GLY A 228 -1.11 -8.20 27.76
C GLY A 228 -2.30 -7.78 26.88
N PHE A 229 -2.82 -6.56 27.06
CA PHE A 229 -4.06 -6.11 26.42
C PHE A 229 -3.89 -5.48 25.05
N LEU A 230 -2.70 -5.00 24.71
CA LEU A 230 -2.47 -4.40 23.39
C LEU A 230 -1.53 -5.22 22.54
N PHE A 231 -0.40 -5.65 23.08
CA PHE A 231 0.55 -6.37 22.24
C PHE A 231 -0.01 -7.70 21.77
N ILE A 232 -0.58 -8.54 22.65
CA ILE A 232 -1.11 -9.84 22.23
C ILE A 232 -2.23 -9.68 21.17
N PRO A 233 -3.26 -8.83 21.36
CA PRO A 233 -4.30 -8.66 20.36
C PRO A 233 -3.79 -8.00 19.08
N LEU A 234 -2.96 -6.96 19.17
CA LEU A 234 -2.40 -6.31 17.97
C LEU A 234 -1.45 -7.23 17.21
N PHE A 235 -0.70 -8.08 17.91
CA PHE A 235 0.17 -9.07 17.28
C PHE A 235 -0.67 -10.11 16.54
N ILE A 236 -1.64 -10.74 17.20
CA ILE A 236 -2.56 -11.69 16.56
C ILE A 236 -3.29 -11.03 15.38
N TRP A 237 -3.77 -9.80 15.56
CA TRP A 237 -4.43 -9.02 14.51
C TRP A 237 -3.48 -8.69 13.35
N THR A 238 -2.22 -8.35 13.63
CA THR A 238 -1.20 -8.10 12.60
C THR A 238 -0.97 -9.37 11.78
N PHE A 239 -0.86 -10.53 12.42
CA PHE A 239 -0.73 -11.81 11.69
C PHE A 239 -1.98 -12.15 10.87
N TYR A 240 -3.17 -11.85 11.40
CA TYR A 240 -4.42 -12.00 10.66
C TYR A 240 -4.47 -11.09 9.43
N GLN A 241 -4.07 -9.83 9.58
CA GLN A 241 -4.05 -8.82 8.52
C GLN A 241 -2.87 -8.96 7.56
N LEU A 242 -1.80 -9.67 7.96
CA LEU A 242 -0.66 -9.95 7.10
C LEU A 242 -1.07 -10.76 5.87
N HIS A 243 -2.09 -11.62 6.00
CA HIS A 243 -2.68 -12.33 4.86
C HIS A 243 -3.33 -11.36 3.84
N GLN A 244 -3.72 -10.17 4.28
CA GLN A 244 -4.24 -9.11 3.40
C GLN A 244 -3.13 -8.19 2.89
N GLY A 245 -1.86 -8.48 3.18
CA GLY A 245 -0.73 -7.65 2.79
C GLY A 245 -0.65 -6.31 3.54
N ILE A 246 -1.43 -6.16 4.62
CA ILE A 246 -1.41 -4.97 5.47
C ILE A 246 -0.37 -5.21 6.57
N VAL A 247 0.78 -4.55 6.44
CA VAL A 247 1.80 -4.52 7.48
C VAL A 247 1.47 -3.37 8.43
N ILE A 248 1.08 -3.70 9.66
CA ILE A 248 0.86 -2.69 10.70
C ILE A 248 2.23 -2.31 11.29
N ASP A 249 2.87 -1.33 10.65
CA ASP A 249 4.19 -0.82 11.05
C ASP A 249 4.25 -0.40 12.53
N ILE A 250 3.13 0.12 13.07
CA ILE A 250 3.03 0.66 14.44
C ILE A 250 3.29 -0.43 15.50
N ALA A 251 2.83 -1.66 15.29
CA ALA A 251 3.01 -2.75 16.25
C ALA A 251 4.48 -3.16 16.38
N LEU A 252 5.23 -3.12 15.28
CA LEU A 252 6.65 -3.48 15.27
C LEU A 252 7.52 -2.40 15.93
N TYR A 253 7.26 -1.12 15.62
CA TYR A 253 7.98 0.00 16.21
C TYR A 253 7.68 0.14 17.71
N SER A 254 6.43 -0.05 18.13
CA SER A 254 6.07 -0.06 19.56
C SER A 254 6.74 -1.20 20.32
N LEU A 255 6.84 -2.39 19.72
CA LEU A 255 7.58 -3.52 20.31
C LEU A 255 9.08 -3.22 20.45
N ALA A 256 9.70 -2.62 19.44
CA ALA A 256 11.11 -2.23 19.50
C ALA A 256 11.35 -1.22 20.64
N ILE A 257 10.49 -0.21 20.77
CA ILE A 257 10.58 0.80 21.84
C ILE A 257 10.38 0.15 23.22
N GLN A 258 9.39 -0.71 23.37
CA GLN A 258 9.11 -1.38 24.66
C GLN A 258 10.26 -2.30 25.08
N ILE A 259 10.84 -3.07 24.15
CA ILE A 259 12.00 -3.92 24.41
C ILE A 259 13.21 -3.09 24.83
N ILE A 260 13.48 -1.98 24.14
CA ILE A 260 14.57 -1.06 24.50
C ILE A 260 14.35 -0.50 25.91
N GLN A 261 13.13 -0.07 26.25
CA GLN A 261 12.82 0.47 27.59
C GLN A 261 13.01 -0.57 28.69
N ILE A 262 12.61 -1.83 28.46
CA ILE A 262 12.82 -2.93 29.40
C ILE A 262 14.33 -3.20 29.57
N LEU A 263 15.08 -3.29 28.47
CA LEU A 263 16.54 -3.48 28.50
C LEU A 263 17.24 -2.38 29.30
N VAL A 264 16.89 -1.11 29.04
CA VAL A 264 17.47 0.04 29.76
C VAL A 264 17.20 -0.05 31.26
N LYS A 265 15.97 -0.39 31.68
CA LYS A 265 15.60 -0.56 33.09
C LYS A 265 16.37 -1.71 33.76
N VAL A 266 16.49 -2.85 33.08
CA VAL A 266 17.25 -4.01 33.60
C VAL A 266 18.73 -3.65 33.74
N VAL A 267 19.33 -3.02 32.73
CA VAL A 267 20.74 -2.59 32.78
C VAL A 267 20.98 -1.58 33.90
N THR A 268 20.08 -0.62 34.12
CA THR A 268 20.22 0.34 35.22
C THR A 268 20.07 -0.31 36.60
N GLN A 269 19.19 -1.31 36.76
CA GLN A 269 19.10 -2.05 38.02
C GLN A 269 20.35 -2.91 38.27
N LEU A 270 20.86 -3.59 37.24
CA LEU A 270 22.09 -4.37 37.34
C LEU A 270 23.29 -3.48 37.69
N LEU A 271 23.40 -2.31 37.06
CA LEU A 271 24.44 -1.32 37.38
C LEU A 271 24.34 -0.86 38.84
N LYS A 272 23.14 -0.52 39.33
CA LYS A 272 22.92 -0.14 40.73
C LYS A 272 23.31 -1.26 41.71
N PHE A 273 22.94 -2.50 41.39
CA PHE A 273 23.30 -3.66 42.21
C PHE A 273 24.82 -3.86 42.25
N TRP A 274 25.49 -3.74 41.09
CA TRP A 274 26.94 -3.87 40.97
C TRP A 274 27.68 -2.77 41.74
N THR A 275 27.24 -1.51 41.63
CA THR A 275 27.84 -0.39 42.38
C THR A 275 27.67 -0.57 43.89
N ASN A 276 26.50 -1.00 44.36
CA ASN A 276 26.27 -1.25 45.79
C ASN A 276 27.15 -2.39 46.33
N ASN A 277 27.29 -3.49 45.59
CA ASN A 277 28.17 -4.59 45.99
C ASN A 277 29.66 -4.21 45.98
N ARG A 278 30.09 -3.32 45.08
CA ARG A 278 31.47 -2.80 45.07
C ARG A 278 31.76 -1.94 46.30
N VAL A 279 30.82 -1.07 46.69
CA VAL A 279 30.94 -0.24 47.89
C VAL A 279 31.00 -1.09 49.15
N LEU A 280 30.20 -2.16 49.23
CA LEU A 280 30.23 -3.10 50.36
C LEU A 280 31.55 -3.88 50.44
N LYS A 281 32.08 -4.36 49.30
CA LYS A 281 33.40 -5.02 49.28
C LYS A 281 34.53 -4.08 49.70
N ASN A 282 34.52 -2.82 49.26
CA ASN A 282 35.57 -1.87 49.61
C ASN A 282 35.55 -1.50 51.11
N LYS A 283 34.38 -1.48 51.76
CA LYS A 283 34.26 -1.29 53.21
C LYS A 283 34.73 -2.50 54.03
N ALA A 284 34.60 -3.71 53.49
CA ALA A 284 35.02 -4.94 54.17
C ALA A 284 36.54 -5.17 54.15
N VAL A 285 37.28 -4.52 53.25
CA VAL A 285 38.75 -4.62 53.16
C VAL A 285 39.44 -3.53 54.01
N SER A 286 38.71 -2.52 54.49
CA SER A 286 39.22 -1.42 55.30
C SER A 286 39.00 -1.60 56.81
N LEU A 287 38.59 -2.79 57.26
CA LEU A 287 38.42 -3.20 58.66
C LEU A 287 39.43 -4.32 58.98
#